data_AF-A0A1Y1W0M2-F1
#
_entry.id   AF-A0A1Y1W0M2-F1
#
_cell.length_a   1.000
_cell.length_b   1.000
_cell.length_c   1.000
_cell.angle_alpha   90.00
_cell.angle_beta   90.00
_cell.angle_gamma   90.00
#
_symmetry.space_group_name_H-M   'P 1'
#
loop_
_entity.id
_entity.type
_entity.pdbx_description
1 polymer ?
#
loop_
_entity_poly.entity_id
_entity_poly.type
_entity_poly.pdbx_seq_one_letter_code
_entity_poly.pdbx_strand_id
1 'polypeptide(L)'
;RLRELQSLGAQVSTYADASSSAFASAFCDIDVVVSAIGFAAVPSQFAMIDGAIQAGVKWFIPSEFGVEYCTSSWLPFDGPLAAKRDVLMYLREKQGMIAHTAIYTGLALDYLDPRMLGLKLSRRSATLVGRGGTPMSCTCQQDVIRVIAEVV
;
A
#
# COMPACT_ATOMS: atom_id res chain seq x y z
N ARG A 1 -1.47 10.23 18.26
CA ARG A 1 -1.30 10.05 16.81
C ARG A 1 -1.55 11.32 15.98
N LEU A 2 -2.77 11.80 15.68
CA LEU A 2 -2.91 13.03 14.86
C LEU A 2 -2.28 14.28 15.51
N ARG A 3 -2.58 14.55 16.78
CA ARG A 3 -1.97 15.65 17.54
C ARG A 3 -0.44 15.56 17.64
N GLU A 4 0.08 14.34 17.66
CA GLU A 4 1.52 14.07 17.72
C GLU A 4 2.18 14.38 16.37
N LEU A 5 1.58 13.95 15.26
CA LEU A 5 2.04 14.33 13.91
C LEU A 5 2.00 15.85 13.71
N GLN A 6 0.93 16.52 14.17
CA GLN A 6 0.84 17.97 14.14
C GLN A 6 1.94 18.64 14.98
N SER A 7 2.29 18.08 16.15
CA SER A 7 3.40 18.59 16.97
C SER A 7 4.78 18.42 16.29
N LEU A 8 4.89 17.50 15.33
CA LEU A 8 6.07 17.30 14.49
C LEU A 8 6.04 18.15 13.21
N GLY A 9 5.03 19.01 13.03
CA GLY A 9 4.90 19.91 11.89
C GLY A 9 4.07 19.35 10.72
N ALA A 10 3.47 18.17 10.86
CA ALA A 10 2.58 17.64 9.81
C ALA A 10 1.31 18.48 9.70
N GLN A 11 0.97 18.88 8.47
CA GLN A 11 -0.31 19.49 8.15
C GLN A 11 -1.35 18.38 7.97
N VAL A 12 -2.52 18.57 8.59
CA VAL A 12 -3.62 17.59 8.52
C VAL A 12 -4.76 18.20 7.70
N SER A 13 -5.05 17.56 6.58
CA SER A 13 -6.19 17.89 5.71
C SER A 13 -7.23 16.78 5.77
N THR A 14 -8.50 17.15 5.75
CA THR A 14 -9.64 16.23 5.68
C THR A 14 -10.38 16.42 4.36
N TYR A 15 -10.96 15.35 3.84
CA TYR A 15 -11.80 15.38 2.64
C TYR A 15 -13.23 14.97 2.98
N ALA A 16 -14.20 15.50 2.23
CA ALA A 16 -15.63 15.36 2.54
C ALA A 16 -16.16 13.94 2.26
N ASP A 17 -15.69 13.31 1.19
CA ASP A 17 -16.08 11.97 0.76
C ASP A 17 -14.97 11.29 -0.04
N ALA A 18 -15.20 10.04 -0.47
CA ALA A 18 -14.25 9.28 -1.27
C ALA A 18 -14.40 9.52 -2.78
N SER A 19 -14.65 10.77 -3.20
CA SER A 19 -14.72 11.16 -4.62
C SER A 19 -13.41 11.75 -5.13
N SER A 20 -13.20 11.69 -6.45
CA SER A 20 -12.00 12.25 -7.08
C SER A 20 -11.88 13.77 -6.93
N SER A 21 -13.00 14.51 -6.89
CA SER A 21 -13.00 15.96 -6.67
C SER A 21 -12.61 16.35 -5.23
N ALA A 22 -13.08 15.58 -4.24
CA ALA A 22 -12.67 15.75 -2.85
C ALA A 22 -11.17 15.48 -2.68
N PHE A 23 -10.65 14.43 -3.34
CA PHE A 23 -9.21 14.15 -3.35
C PHE A 23 -8.40 15.22 -4.10
N ALA A 24 -8.87 15.70 -5.25
CA ALA A 24 -8.19 16.76 -5.99
C ALA A 24 -8.03 18.03 -5.14
N SER A 25 -9.06 18.41 -4.40
CA SER A 25 -9.00 19.55 -3.47
C SER A 25 -8.00 19.32 -2.34
N ALA A 26 -7.92 18.09 -1.82
CA ALA A 26 -6.98 17.73 -0.76
C ALA A 26 -5.52 17.59 -1.24
N PHE A 27 -5.30 17.34 -2.54
CA PHE A 27 -3.98 17.19 -3.15
C PHE A 27 -3.50 18.46 -3.86
N CYS A 28 -4.21 19.59 -3.70
CA CYS A 28 -3.77 20.88 -4.20
C CYS A 28 -2.36 21.21 -3.65
N ASP A 29 -1.47 21.67 -4.52
CA ASP A 29 -0.07 22.00 -4.21
C ASP A 29 0.78 20.82 -3.67
N ILE A 30 0.39 19.58 -3.95
CA ILE A 30 1.14 18.37 -3.59
C ILE A 30 1.85 17.78 -4.82
N ASP A 31 3.17 17.57 -4.71
CA ASP A 31 3.96 16.95 -5.78
C ASP A 31 3.86 15.41 -5.81
N VAL A 32 3.78 14.78 -4.63
CA VAL A 32 3.82 13.32 -4.46
C VAL A 32 2.74 12.86 -3.50
N VAL A 33 1.99 11.81 -3.88
CA VAL A 33 1.01 11.16 -3.00
C VAL A 33 1.46 9.75 -2.68
N VAL A 34 1.60 9.45 -1.38
CA VAL A 34 1.85 8.09 -0.87
C VAL A 34 0.59 7.55 -0.22
N SER A 35 0.01 6.51 -0.80
CA SER A 35 -1.19 5.86 -0.27
C SER A 35 -0.79 4.80 0.76
N ALA A 36 -1.01 5.06 2.04
CA ALA A 36 -0.77 4.10 3.14
C ALA A 36 -2.08 3.50 3.70
N ILE A 37 -3.10 3.35 2.85
CA ILE A 37 -4.42 2.89 3.28
C ILE A 37 -4.47 1.37 3.53
N GLY A 38 -5.40 0.96 4.39
CA GLY A 38 -5.63 -0.45 4.69
C GLY A 38 -6.29 -1.22 3.55
N PHE A 39 -6.15 -2.55 3.58
CA PHE A 39 -6.60 -3.47 2.54
C PHE A 39 -8.07 -3.27 2.11
N ALA A 40 -8.99 -3.07 3.06
CA ALA A 40 -10.41 -2.85 2.76
C ALA A 40 -10.69 -1.56 1.97
N ALA A 41 -9.79 -0.59 2.04
CA ALA A 41 -9.93 0.70 1.36
C ALA A 41 -9.22 0.74 0.00
N VAL A 42 -8.52 -0.32 -0.44
CA VAL A 42 -7.81 -0.38 -1.73
C VAL A 42 -8.65 0.12 -2.92
N PRO A 43 -9.96 -0.20 -3.04
CA PRO A 43 -10.79 0.33 -4.13
C PRO A 43 -10.91 1.86 -4.15
N SER A 44 -10.71 2.56 -3.04
CA SER A 44 -10.74 4.04 -3.03
C SER A 44 -9.56 4.67 -3.80
N GLN A 45 -8.50 3.90 -4.07
CA GLN A 45 -7.33 4.42 -4.79
C GLN A 45 -7.65 4.83 -6.22
N PHE A 46 -8.66 4.24 -6.88
CA PHE A 46 -9.08 4.70 -8.21
C PHE A 46 -9.46 6.19 -8.19
N ALA A 47 -10.30 6.58 -7.23
CA ALA A 47 -10.70 7.98 -7.04
C ALA A 47 -9.53 8.86 -6.58
N MET A 48 -8.61 8.33 -5.74
CA MET A 48 -7.41 9.07 -5.33
C MET A 48 -6.49 9.35 -6.51
N ILE A 49 -6.29 8.38 -7.41
CA ILE A 49 -5.48 8.53 -8.61
C ILE A 49 -6.10 9.58 -9.53
N ASP A 50 -7.41 9.52 -9.77
CA ASP A 50 -8.10 10.51 -10.59
C ASP A 50 -8.03 11.91 -9.97
N GLY A 51 -8.15 12.00 -8.64
CA GLY A 51 -7.98 13.27 -7.92
C GLY A 51 -6.56 13.80 -8.00
N ALA A 52 -5.56 12.93 -7.88
CA ALA A 52 -4.15 13.28 -8.00
C ALA A 52 -3.82 13.82 -9.40
N ILE A 53 -4.32 13.18 -10.46
CA ILE A 53 -4.19 13.66 -11.83
C ILE A 53 -4.86 15.03 -11.99
N GLN A 54 -6.08 15.22 -11.46
CA GLN A 54 -6.80 16.49 -11.52
C GLN A 54 -6.06 17.63 -10.79
N ALA A 55 -5.41 17.32 -9.68
CA ALA A 55 -4.64 18.30 -8.90
C ALA A 55 -3.24 18.59 -9.47
N GLY A 56 -2.80 17.84 -10.49
CA GLY A 56 -1.47 18.00 -11.08
C GLY A 56 -0.35 17.35 -10.27
N VAL A 57 -0.67 16.36 -9.42
CA VAL A 57 0.32 15.55 -8.71
C VAL A 57 1.24 14.86 -9.73
N LYS A 58 2.55 14.90 -9.47
CA LYS A 58 3.56 14.37 -10.40
C LYS A 58 3.79 12.88 -10.23
N TRP A 59 3.69 12.38 -8.99
CA TRP A 59 4.01 11.00 -8.67
C TRP A 59 3.06 10.38 -7.64
N PHE A 60 2.55 9.19 -7.94
CA PHE A 60 1.68 8.43 -7.05
C PHE A 60 2.34 7.11 -6.64
N ILE A 61 2.48 6.89 -5.34
CA ILE A 61 2.93 5.63 -4.74
C ILE A 61 1.69 4.92 -4.20
N PRO A 62 1.18 3.87 -4.86
CA PRO A 62 0.02 3.13 -4.38
C PRO A 62 0.34 2.40 -3.07
N SER A 63 -0.72 1.97 -2.38
CA SER A 63 -0.62 1.14 -1.17
C SER A 63 -0.14 -0.27 -1.53
N GLU A 64 1.10 -0.39 -2.00
CA GLU A 64 1.81 -1.62 -2.31
C GLU A 64 3.08 -1.65 -1.47
N PHE A 65 3.01 -2.31 -0.31
CA PHE A 65 4.10 -2.47 0.68
C PHE A 65 4.14 -3.91 1.22
N GLY A 66 3.95 -4.86 0.31
CA GLY A 66 3.77 -6.27 0.64
C GLY A 66 4.55 -7.18 -0.31
N VAL A 67 3.99 -8.36 -0.56
CA VAL A 67 4.54 -9.33 -1.50
C VAL A 67 4.25 -8.94 -2.94
N GLU A 68 5.22 -9.15 -3.83
CA GLU A 68 5.04 -8.97 -5.26
C GLU A 68 4.22 -10.12 -5.84
N TYR A 69 3.15 -9.79 -6.56
CA TYR A 69 2.17 -10.75 -7.07
C TYR A 69 1.96 -10.67 -8.57
N CYS A 70 2.45 -9.64 -9.27
CA CYS A 70 2.26 -9.48 -10.71
C CYS A 70 3.09 -10.50 -11.53
N THR A 71 4.17 -11.02 -10.96
CA THR A 71 5.02 -12.07 -11.57
C THR A 71 4.72 -13.48 -11.06
N SER A 72 3.77 -13.60 -10.13
CA SER A 72 3.45 -14.85 -9.44
C SER A 72 2.47 -15.71 -10.22
N SER A 73 2.85 -16.93 -10.57
CA SER A 73 1.96 -17.93 -11.17
C SER A 73 1.06 -18.67 -10.16
N TRP A 74 1.29 -18.46 -8.85
CA TRP A 74 0.63 -19.21 -7.78
C TRP A 74 -0.48 -18.43 -7.08
N LEU A 75 -0.66 -17.15 -7.40
CA LEU A 75 -1.74 -16.34 -6.88
C LEU A 75 -2.91 -16.30 -7.88
N PRO A 76 -4.09 -16.84 -7.54
CA PRO A 76 -5.25 -16.78 -8.43
C PRO A 76 -5.60 -15.33 -8.80
N PHE A 77 -5.93 -15.11 -10.07
CA PHE A 77 -6.27 -13.78 -10.63
C PHE A 77 -7.55 -13.16 -10.03
N ASP A 78 -8.28 -13.91 -9.21
CA ASP A 78 -9.55 -13.61 -8.55
C ASP A 78 -9.45 -13.62 -7.01
N GLY A 79 -8.22 -13.68 -6.47
CA GLY A 79 -7.96 -13.72 -5.03
C GLY A 79 -8.04 -12.35 -4.34
N PRO A 80 -7.75 -12.28 -3.02
CA PRO A 80 -7.81 -11.05 -2.23
C PRO A 80 -6.94 -9.90 -2.80
N LEU A 81 -5.86 -10.21 -3.53
CA LEU A 81 -5.01 -9.17 -4.12
C LEU A 81 -5.50 -8.65 -5.48
N ALA A 82 -6.66 -9.09 -5.99
CA ALA A 82 -7.20 -8.65 -7.28
C ALA A 82 -7.38 -7.12 -7.35
N ALA A 83 -7.98 -6.51 -6.30
CA ALA A 83 -8.18 -5.06 -6.27
C ALA A 83 -6.86 -4.27 -6.33
N LYS A 84 -5.79 -4.80 -5.72
CA LYS A 84 -4.45 -4.20 -5.74
C LYS A 84 -3.84 -4.26 -7.13
N ARG A 85 -3.99 -5.40 -7.82
CA ARG A 85 -3.62 -5.53 -9.23
C ARG A 85 -4.38 -4.55 -10.10
N ASP A 86 -5.69 -4.43 -9.92
CA ASP A 86 -6.53 -3.57 -10.76
C ASP A 86 -6.13 -2.10 -10.61
N VAL A 87 -5.77 -1.66 -9.39
CA VAL A 87 -5.17 -0.33 -9.15
C VAL A 87 -3.85 -0.15 -9.90
N LEU A 88 -2.96 -1.15 -9.91
CA LEU A 88 -1.71 -1.07 -10.68
C LEU A 88 -1.94 -1.05 -12.19
N MET A 89 -2.90 -1.82 -12.71
CA MET A 89 -3.26 -1.78 -14.12
C MET A 89 -3.82 -0.41 -14.49
N TYR A 90 -4.66 0.17 -13.63
CA TYR A 90 -5.17 1.52 -13.80
C TYR A 90 -4.06 2.57 -13.84
N LEU A 91 -3.08 2.51 -12.92
CA LEU A 91 -1.91 3.39 -12.96
C LEU A 91 -1.10 3.25 -14.25
N ARG A 92 -0.97 2.03 -14.79
CA ARG A 92 -0.31 1.79 -16.09
C ARG A 92 -1.12 2.40 -17.25
N GLU A 93 -2.44 2.31 -17.22
CA GLU A 93 -3.31 2.97 -18.22
C GLU A 93 -3.20 4.49 -18.18
N LYS A 94 -2.90 5.05 -17.00
CA LYS A 94 -2.66 6.50 -16.79
C LYS A 94 -1.19 6.90 -16.98
N GLN A 95 -0.35 6.01 -17.50
CA GLN A 95 1.04 6.33 -17.78
C GLN A 95 1.14 7.53 -18.73
N GLY A 96 1.95 8.52 -18.36
CA GLY A 96 2.07 9.80 -19.08
C GLY A 96 1.16 10.91 -18.55
N MET A 97 0.14 10.58 -17.75
CA MET A 97 -0.63 11.56 -16.98
C MET A 97 -0.06 11.72 -15.56
N ILE A 98 0.38 10.60 -14.95
CA ILE A 98 1.01 10.58 -13.63
C ILE A 98 2.10 9.51 -13.59
N ALA A 99 3.24 9.82 -12.96
CA ALA A 99 4.25 8.80 -12.70
C ALA A 99 3.79 7.90 -11.54
N HIS A 100 4.27 6.66 -11.48
CA HIS A 100 3.97 5.78 -10.35
C HIS A 100 5.10 4.80 -10.05
N THR A 101 5.16 4.34 -8.79
CA THR A 101 6.12 3.31 -8.35
C THR A 101 5.48 2.44 -7.27
N ALA A 102 5.40 1.13 -7.51
CA ALA A 102 4.97 0.16 -6.51
C ALA A 102 6.20 -0.38 -5.74
N ILE A 103 6.13 -0.44 -4.42
CA ILE A 103 7.28 -0.75 -3.56
C ILE A 103 7.03 -2.07 -2.81
N TYR A 104 7.51 -3.18 -3.36
CA TYR A 104 7.35 -4.47 -2.70
C TYR A 104 8.44 -4.74 -1.66
N THR A 105 8.07 -4.72 -0.38
CA THR A 105 8.98 -4.91 0.76
C THR A 105 8.84 -6.27 1.44
N GLY A 106 8.02 -7.18 0.89
CA GLY A 106 7.77 -8.49 1.49
C GLY A 106 6.86 -8.41 2.72
N LEU A 107 7.00 -9.37 3.64
CA LEU A 107 6.15 -9.44 4.85
C LEU A 107 6.79 -8.69 6.02
N ALA A 108 6.11 -7.64 6.51
CA ALA A 108 6.49 -6.94 7.75
C ALA A 108 6.08 -7.79 8.99
N LEU A 109 6.99 -8.63 9.49
CA LEU A 109 6.66 -9.65 10.50
C LEU A 109 6.26 -9.10 11.86
N ASP A 110 6.81 -7.96 12.25
CA ASP A 110 6.54 -7.26 13.51
C ASP A 110 5.17 -6.57 13.53
N TYR A 111 4.59 -6.31 12.36
CA TYR A 111 3.25 -5.77 12.19
C TYR A 111 2.18 -6.86 12.02
N LEU A 112 2.57 -8.02 11.47
CA LEU A 112 1.63 -9.10 11.18
C LEU A 112 1.19 -9.83 12.46
N ASP A 113 -0.08 -10.20 12.48
CA ASP A 113 -0.58 -11.13 13.49
C ASP A 113 0.11 -12.50 13.26
N PRO A 114 0.84 -13.04 14.24
CA PRO A 114 1.57 -14.30 14.11
C PRO A 114 0.66 -15.48 13.74
N ARG A 115 -0.65 -15.39 14.04
CA ARG A 115 -1.64 -16.40 13.65
C ARG A 115 -1.79 -16.51 12.13
N MET A 116 -1.57 -15.42 11.39
CA MET A 116 -1.59 -15.43 9.92
C MET A 116 -0.42 -16.21 9.32
N LEU A 117 0.66 -16.41 10.07
CA LEU A 117 1.80 -17.26 9.71
C LEU A 117 1.59 -18.72 10.14
N GLY A 118 0.38 -19.07 10.61
CA GLY A 118 0.06 -20.40 11.11
C GLY A 118 0.57 -20.68 12.52
N LEU A 119 1.05 -19.67 13.27
CA LEU A 119 1.48 -19.84 14.65
C LEU A 119 0.27 -19.95 15.58
N LYS A 120 0.21 -21.06 16.33
CA LYS A 120 -0.82 -21.34 17.34
C LYS A 120 -0.19 -21.17 18.72
N LEU A 121 -0.09 -19.93 19.18
CA LEU A 121 0.63 -19.55 20.40
C LEU A 121 0.16 -20.33 21.65
N SER A 122 -1.16 -20.52 21.81
CA SER A 122 -1.74 -21.28 22.93
C SER A 122 -1.32 -22.75 22.95
N ARG A 123 -1.06 -23.34 21.79
CA ARG A 123 -0.64 -24.74 21.62
C ARG A 123 0.86 -24.91 21.43
N ARG A 124 1.62 -23.80 21.40
CA ARG A 124 3.05 -23.76 21.10
C ARG A 124 3.40 -24.58 19.84
N SER A 125 2.57 -24.46 18.81
CA SER A 125 2.69 -25.22 17.55
C SER A 125 2.55 -24.30 16.35
N ALA A 126 3.09 -24.68 15.20
CA ALA A 126 2.94 -23.97 13.94
C ALA A 126 2.34 -24.88 12.86
N THR A 127 1.57 -24.31 11.95
CA THR A 127 1.18 -24.99 10.71
C THR A 127 2.34 -24.91 9.73
N LEU A 128 2.88 -26.07 9.33
CA LEU A 128 3.82 -26.15 8.22
C LEU A 128 3.04 -26.14 6.90
N VAL A 129 3.23 -25.11 6.09
CA VAL A 129 2.64 -25.05 4.74
C VAL A 129 3.54 -25.82 3.77
N GLY A 130 2.94 -26.75 3.02
CA GLY A 130 3.68 -27.61 2.08
C GLY A 130 4.67 -28.52 2.79
N ARG A 131 5.89 -28.64 2.25
CA ARG A 131 6.98 -29.47 2.82
C ARG A 131 7.94 -28.70 3.72
N GLY A 132 7.78 -27.39 3.85
CA GLY A 132 8.79 -26.51 4.44
C GLY A 132 10.01 -26.32 3.54
N GLY A 133 10.98 -25.52 4.01
CA GLY A 133 12.26 -25.28 3.32
C GLY A 133 12.24 -24.20 2.23
N THR A 134 11.06 -23.71 1.83
CA THR A 134 10.95 -22.56 0.92
C THR A 134 11.43 -21.29 1.63
N PRO A 135 12.43 -20.57 1.07
CA PRO A 135 12.85 -19.28 1.62
C PRO A 135 11.70 -18.27 1.63
N MET A 136 11.67 -17.41 2.64
CA MET A 136 10.71 -16.32 2.76
C MET A 136 11.47 -15.02 2.99
N SER A 137 11.06 -13.96 2.28
CA SER A 137 11.58 -12.61 2.49
C SER A 137 10.68 -11.85 3.44
N CYS A 138 11.29 -11.31 4.50
CA CYS A 138 10.62 -10.61 5.58
C CYS A 138 11.36 -9.31 5.88
N THR A 139 10.62 -8.32 6.36
CA THR A 139 11.13 -7.01 6.79
C THR A 139 10.53 -6.64 8.15
N CYS A 140 11.00 -5.55 8.75
CA CYS A 140 10.31 -4.90 9.86
C CYS A 140 9.56 -3.66 9.36
N GLN A 141 8.49 -3.28 10.06
CA GLN A 141 7.68 -2.13 9.69
C GLN A 141 8.50 -0.84 9.60
N GLN A 142 9.52 -0.70 10.45
CA GLN A 142 10.40 0.47 10.44
C GLN A 142 11.22 0.56 9.15
N ASP A 143 11.76 -0.56 8.66
CA ASP A 143 12.53 -0.59 7.41
C ASP A 143 11.63 -0.33 6.20
N VAL A 144 10.39 -0.83 6.21
CA VAL A 144 9.40 -0.50 5.17
C VAL A 144 9.20 1.01 5.09
N ILE A 145 8.99 1.67 6.24
CA ILE A 145 8.80 3.13 6.30
C ILE A 145 10.05 3.88 5.83
N ARG A 146 11.26 3.42 6.21
CA ARG A 146 12.52 4.04 5.77
C ARG A 146 12.69 3.98 4.26
N VAL A 147 12.46 2.82 3.65
CA VAL A 147 12.54 2.67 2.19
C VAL A 147 11.56 3.59 1.49
N ILE A 148 10.31 3.70 1.98
CA ILE A 148 9.33 4.62 1.40
C ILE A 148 9.83 6.07 1.48
N ALA A 149 10.39 6.47 2.62
CA ALA A 149 10.92 7.82 2.82
C ALA A 149 12.20 8.12 2.03
N GLU A 150 13.00 7.10 1.67
CA GLU A 150 14.17 7.25 0.80
C GLU A 150 13.81 7.33 -0.69
N VAL A 151 12.66 6.76 -1.08
CA VAL A 151 12.17 6.78 -2.45
C VAL A 151 11.54 8.14 -2.80
N VAL A 152 10.85 8.77 -1.85
CA VAL A 152 10.14 10.06 -2.03
C VAL A 152 11.08 11.25 -1.80
#